data_AF-C2K0X9-F1
#
_entry.id   AF-C2K0X9-F1
#
_cell.length_a   1.000
_cell.length_b   1.000
_cell.length_c   1.000
_cell.angle_alpha   90.00
_cell.angle_beta   90.00
_cell.angle_gamma   90.00
#
_symmetry.space_group_name_H-M   'P 1'
#
loop_
_entity.id
_entity.type
_entity.pdbx_description
1 polymer ?
#
loop_
_entity_poly.entity_id
_entity_poly.type
_entity_poly.pdbx_seq_one_letter_code
_entity_poly.pdbx_strand_id
1 'polypeptide(L)'
;MTLNTMMKILKPTFMSAEEFCQLIDEQSESPTFIFKKIARYYDEMNVAGLKQLVTVYKRDKLLTTPNRLVLLTIQSCIDELSEKKHLLSQDDCDFVQGYLLHPGRWFSFEYIVFANLSFSMPAKINLRVSKKMVRAYEQFHLPSYDSLLVNVLYNLSTSFLDQEDPKLSARFLNFLDLDKLNHNNLYMRHHITFLKLVIRFQTNPLDKANVEKLKVFLEATRLIDETLFKKNIDWIESLKINPVIILGK
;
A
#
# COMPACT_ATOMS: atom_id res chain seq x y z
N MET A 1 -6.95 24.91 21.02
CA MET A 1 -6.10 24.26 22.05
C MET A 1 -4.70 24.11 21.47
N THR A 2 -3.62 24.47 22.17
CA THR A 2 -2.26 24.27 21.65
C THR A 2 -1.73 22.89 22.02
N LEU A 3 -0.79 22.34 21.24
CA LEU A 3 -0.18 21.02 21.50
C LEU A 3 0.41 20.94 22.92
N ASN A 4 0.97 22.05 23.41
CA ASN A 4 1.54 22.17 24.75
C ASN A 4 0.47 22.12 25.86
N THR A 5 -0.71 22.69 25.60
CA THR A 5 -1.87 22.60 26.52
C THR A 5 -2.44 21.19 26.56
N MET A 6 -2.54 20.52 25.41
CA MET A 6 -3.01 19.13 25.30
C MET A 6 -2.10 18.16 26.09
N MET A 7 -0.78 18.29 25.93
CA MET A 7 0.17 17.44 26.67
C MET A 7 0.11 17.63 28.19
N LYS A 8 -0.20 18.83 28.68
CA LYS A 8 -0.39 19.07 30.13
C LYS A 8 -1.64 18.39 30.69
N ILE A 9 -2.67 18.22 29.87
CA ILE A 9 -3.95 17.59 30.24
C ILE A 9 -3.85 16.06 30.20
N LEU A 10 -3.10 15.51 29.24
CA LEU A 10 -2.98 14.05 29.05
C LEU A 10 -1.95 13.38 29.98
N LYS A 11 -0.96 14.14 30.47
CA LYS A 11 0.12 13.60 31.32
C LYS A 11 -0.36 12.98 32.65
N PRO A 12 -1.35 13.52 33.37
CA PRO A 12 -1.90 12.91 34.58
C PRO A 12 -2.79 11.69 34.30
N THR A 13 -3.30 11.56 33.08
CA THR A 13 -4.18 10.44 32.67
C THR A 13 -3.38 9.27 32.07
N PHE A 14 -2.04 9.32 32.12
CA PHE A 14 -1.12 8.34 31.53
C PHE A 14 -1.38 8.05 30.04
N MET A 15 -2.05 8.98 29.34
CA MET A 15 -2.45 8.80 27.95
C MET A 15 -1.49 9.56 27.04
N SER A 16 -1.03 8.92 25.96
CA SER A 16 -0.19 9.62 24.98
C SER A 16 -1.05 10.50 24.06
N ALA A 17 -0.44 11.53 23.43
CA ALA A 17 -1.13 12.32 22.41
C ALA A 17 -1.63 11.46 21.24
N GLU A 18 -0.87 10.43 20.88
CA GLU A 18 -1.24 9.49 19.82
C GLU A 18 -2.47 8.66 20.21
N GLU A 19 -2.49 8.12 21.41
CA GLU A 19 -3.58 7.31 21.97
C GLU A 19 -4.85 8.15 22.19
N PHE A 20 -4.70 9.38 22.67
CA PHE A 20 -5.80 10.35 22.74
C PHE A 20 -6.36 10.65 21.35
N CYS A 21 -5.50 10.88 20.36
CA CYS A 21 -5.91 11.10 18.97
C CYS A 21 -6.62 9.88 18.39
N GLN A 22 -6.19 8.66 18.68
CA GLN A 22 -6.85 7.44 18.23
C GLN A 22 -8.25 7.27 18.85
N LEU A 23 -8.42 7.62 20.13
CA LEU A 23 -9.71 7.53 20.84
C LEU A 23 -10.75 8.55 20.36
N ILE A 24 -10.32 9.74 19.92
CA ILE A 24 -11.21 10.75 19.33
C ILE A 24 -11.39 10.59 17.82
N ASP A 25 -10.57 9.77 17.13
CA ASP A 25 -10.65 9.57 15.68
C ASP A 25 -11.81 8.69 15.23
N GLU A 26 -12.49 7.98 16.14
CA GLU A 26 -13.71 7.24 15.80
C GLU A 26 -14.89 8.16 15.43
N GLN A 27 -14.86 9.44 15.83
CA GLN A 27 -15.93 10.40 15.57
C GLN A 27 -15.50 11.66 14.79
N SER A 28 -14.27 11.72 14.29
CA SER A 28 -13.75 12.91 13.60
C SER A 28 -13.68 12.73 12.08
N GLU A 29 -13.92 13.81 11.31
CA GLU A 29 -13.65 13.90 9.86
C GLU A 29 -12.13 13.84 9.56
N SER A 30 -11.44 12.80 10.02
CA SER A 30 -10.00 12.66 9.80
C SER A 30 -9.71 12.32 8.33
N PRO A 31 -8.50 12.60 7.82
CA PRO A 31 -8.07 12.14 6.50
C PRO A 31 -8.30 10.64 6.29
N THR A 32 -8.29 9.84 7.35
CA THR A 32 -8.58 8.40 7.32
C THR A 32 -10.05 8.11 6.98
N PHE A 33 -10.98 8.97 7.39
CA PHE A 33 -12.42 8.79 7.14
C PHE A 33 -12.77 8.88 5.65
N ILE A 34 -12.13 9.80 4.91
CA ILE A 34 -12.36 9.88 3.46
C ILE A 34 -11.84 8.63 2.76
N PHE A 35 -10.66 8.11 3.14
CA PHE A 35 -10.14 6.86 2.57
C PHE A 35 -10.99 5.64 2.94
N LYS A 36 -11.57 5.58 4.14
CA LYS A 36 -12.56 4.54 4.49
C LYS A 36 -13.80 4.59 3.59
N LYS A 37 -14.30 5.79 3.27
CA LYS A 37 -15.42 5.94 2.32
C LYS A 37 -15.05 5.53 0.91
N ILE A 38 -13.83 5.87 0.46
CA ILE A 38 -13.31 5.46 -0.86
C ILE A 38 -13.23 3.93 -0.93
N ALA A 39 -12.59 3.31 0.06
CA ALA A 39 -12.46 1.85 0.14
C ALA A 39 -13.83 1.15 0.11
N ARG A 40 -14.80 1.62 0.92
CA ARG A 40 -16.16 1.04 0.90
C ARG A 40 -16.80 1.10 -0.49
N TYR A 41 -16.75 2.26 -1.17
CA TYR A 41 -17.33 2.35 -2.51
C TYR A 41 -16.56 1.51 -3.54
N TYR A 42 -15.25 1.35 -3.34
CA TYR A 42 -14.44 0.48 -4.18
C TYR A 42 -14.83 -1.00 -4.01
N ASP A 43 -14.93 -1.47 -2.77
CA ASP A 43 -15.32 -2.84 -2.42
C ASP A 43 -16.73 -3.18 -2.93
N GLU A 44 -17.64 -2.21 -2.91
CA GLU A 44 -19.01 -2.33 -3.45
C GLU A 44 -19.07 -2.21 -4.99
N MET A 45 -17.93 -2.02 -5.68
CA MET A 45 -17.85 -1.70 -7.12
C MET A 45 -18.73 -0.50 -7.53
N ASN A 46 -18.92 0.45 -6.61
CA ASN A 46 -19.89 1.53 -6.72
C ASN A 46 -19.29 2.78 -7.37
N VAL A 47 -19.11 2.73 -8.69
CA VAL A 47 -18.57 3.84 -9.50
C VAL A 47 -19.42 5.12 -9.37
N ALA A 48 -20.74 4.99 -9.25
CA ALA A 48 -21.64 6.13 -9.07
C ALA A 48 -21.39 6.84 -7.73
N GLY A 49 -21.21 6.06 -6.65
CA GLY A 49 -20.85 6.56 -5.32
C GLY A 49 -19.51 7.29 -5.31
N LEU A 50 -18.50 6.75 -6.00
CA LEU A 50 -17.20 7.42 -6.16
C LEU A 50 -17.33 8.76 -6.92
N LYS A 51 -18.09 8.80 -8.02
CA LYS A 51 -18.34 10.05 -8.78
C LYS A 51 -19.10 11.11 -7.96
N GLN A 52 -20.07 10.67 -7.16
CA GLN A 52 -20.77 11.56 -6.23
C GLN A 52 -19.81 12.07 -5.16
N LEU A 53 -18.93 11.22 -4.63
CA LEU A 53 -17.92 11.59 -3.65
C LEU A 53 -16.98 12.68 -4.18
N VAL A 54 -16.50 12.57 -5.43
CA VAL A 54 -15.70 13.63 -6.09
C VAL A 54 -16.45 14.96 -6.10
N THR A 55 -17.73 14.93 -6.48
CA THR A 55 -18.55 16.14 -6.61
C THR A 55 -18.73 16.84 -5.26
N VAL A 56 -19.07 16.08 -4.22
CA VAL A 56 -19.20 16.59 -2.84
C VAL A 56 -17.86 17.11 -2.33
N TYR A 57 -16.78 16.37 -2.54
CA TYR A 57 -15.46 16.72 -2.05
C TYR A 57 -14.92 18.01 -2.69
N LYS A 58 -15.12 18.21 -4.00
CA LYS A 58 -14.75 19.45 -4.72
C LYS A 58 -15.56 20.66 -4.25
N ARG A 59 -16.83 20.46 -3.88
CA ARG A 59 -17.70 21.54 -3.40
C ARG A 59 -17.33 21.97 -1.98
N ASP A 60 -17.03 21.00 -1.11
CA ASP A 60 -16.95 21.24 0.33
C ASP A 60 -15.51 21.51 0.82
N LYS A 61 -14.48 21.23 0.01
CA LYS A 61 -13.07 21.37 0.42
C LYS A 61 -12.29 22.31 -0.50
N LEU A 62 -11.43 23.14 0.09
CA LEU A 62 -10.52 24.04 -0.64
C LEU A 62 -9.48 23.23 -1.44
N LEU A 63 -9.03 23.77 -2.58
CA LEU A 63 -7.99 23.13 -3.39
C LEU A 63 -6.60 23.28 -2.75
N THR A 64 -6.29 22.37 -1.82
CA THR A 64 -4.97 22.22 -1.18
C THR A 64 -4.24 20.99 -1.73
N THR A 65 -2.94 20.88 -1.47
CA THR A 65 -2.14 19.71 -1.88
C THR A 65 -2.74 18.38 -1.37
N PRO A 66 -3.08 18.20 -0.08
CA PRO A 66 -3.71 16.97 0.39
C PRO A 66 -5.06 16.68 -0.29
N ASN A 67 -5.89 17.71 -0.49
CA ASN A 67 -7.20 17.53 -1.11
C ASN A 67 -7.08 17.16 -2.59
N ARG A 68 -6.09 17.70 -3.31
CA ARG A 68 -5.78 17.28 -4.69
C ARG A 68 -5.33 15.83 -4.75
N LEU A 69 -4.50 15.37 -3.82
CA LEU A 69 -4.07 13.96 -3.76
C LEU A 69 -5.24 13.02 -3.49
N VAL A 70 -6.15 13.38 -2.58
CA VAL A 70 -7.38 12.60 -2.33
C VAL A 70 -8.24 12.53 -3.59
N LEU A 71 -8.43 13.64 -4.31
CA LEU A 71 -9.17 13.65 -5.57
C LEU A 71 -8.54 12.75 -6.63
N LEU A 72 -7.21 12.76 -6.74
CA LEU A 72 -6.49 11.86 -7.65
C LEU A 72 -6.66 10.39 -7.26
N THR A 73 -6.67 10.07 -5.96
CA THR A 73 -6.96 8.72 -5.48
C THR A 73 -8.37 8.27 -5.87
N ILE A 74 -9.39 9.10 -5.64
CA ILE A 74 -10.77 8.76 -6.01
C ILE A 74 -10.87 8.55 -7.54
N GLN A 75 -10.22 9.41 -8.31
CA GLN A 75 -10.20 9.31 -9.77
C GLN A 75 -9.51 8.01 -10.24
N SER A 76 -8.38 7.66 -9.63
CA SER A 76 -7.67 6.40 -9.88
C SER A 76 -8.58 5.20 -9.68
N CYS A 77 -9.32 5.14 -8.57
CA CYS A 77 -10.30 4.07 -8.30
C CYS A 77 -11.43 4.03 -9.34
N ILE A 78 -11.95 5.20 -9.77
CA ILE A 78 -12.99 5.26 -10.80
C ILE A 78 -12.48 4.70 -12.13
N ASP A 79 -11.26 5.06 -12.52
CA ASP A 79 -10.67 4.64 -13.79
C ASP A 79 -10.36 3.14 -13.79
N GLU A 80 -9.89 2.60 -12.66
CA GLU A 80 -9.69 1.15 -12.43
C GLU A 80 -11.00 0.38 -12.63
N LEU A 81 -12.04 0.73 -11.87
CA LEU A 81 -13.35 0.05 -11.92
C LEU A 81 -14.09 0.26 -13.23
N SER A 82 -13.71 1.26 -14.03
CA SER A 82 -14.31 1.54 -15.34
C SER A 82 -13.51 0.94 -16.50
N GLU A 83 -12.48 0.12 -16.22
CA GLU A 83 -11.58 -0.48 -17.22
C GLU A 83 -10.94 0.55 -18.17
N LYS A 84 -10.74 1.79 -17.70
CA LYS A 84 -10.14 2.85 -18.51
C LYS A 84 -8.62 2.77 -18.47
N LYS A 85 -7.98 3.32 -19.52
CA LYS A 85 -6.52 3.41 -19.58
C LYS A 85 -6.00 4.13 -18.32
N HIS A 86 -5.21 3.38 -17.57
CA HIS A 86 -5.06 3.57 -16.13
C HIS A 86 -3.99 4.59 -15.72
N LEU A 87 -3.45 5.39 -16.66
CA LEU A 87 -2.30 6.26 -16.36
C LEU A 87 -2.74 7.69 -16.07
N LEU A 88 -2.20 8.24 -14.97
CA LEU A 88 -2.27 9.67 -14.68
C LEU A 88 -1.67 10.48 -15.83
N SER A 89 -2.14 11.72 -15.98
CA SER A 89 -1.50 12.70 -16.85
C SER A 89 -0.05 12.95 -16.42
N GLN A 90 0.79 13.45 -17.33
CA GLN A 90 2.18 13.80 -16.99
C GLN A 90 2.22 14.86 -15.88
N ASP A 91 1.34 15.86 -15.93
CA ASP A 91 1.24 16.91 -14.91
C ASP A 91 0.84 16.37 -13.54
N ASP A 92 -0.09 15.41 -13.50
CA ASP A 92 -0.49 14.76 -12.25
C ASP A 92 0.61 13.83 -11.72
N CYS A 93 1.33 13.13 -12.60
CA CYS A 93 2.51 12.36 -12.22
C CYS A 93 3.61 13.25 -11.61
N ASP A 94 3.85 14.43 -12.20
CA ASP A 94 4.85 15.40 -11.72
C ASP A 94 4.43 16.04 -10.39
N PHE A 95 3.14 16.33 -10.22
CA PHE A 95 2.60 16.77 -8.94
C PHE A 95 2.74 15.71 -7.84
N VAL A 96 2.28 14.48 -8.09
CA VAL A 96 2.29 13.39 -7.09
C VAL A 96 3.72 13.02 -6.70
N GLN A 97 4.62 12.85 -7.68
CA GLN A 97 6.03 12.54 -7.37
C GLN A 97 6.69 13.71 -6.62
N GLY A 98 6.37 14.95 -6.96
CA GLY A 98 6.93 16.14 -6.31
C GLY A 98 6.57 16.17 -4.82
N TYR A 99 5.32 15.82 -4.51
CA TYR A 99 4.88 15.66 -3.12
C TYR A 99 5.57 14.50 -2.41
N LEU A 100 5.50 13.28 -2.94
CA LEU A 100 5.99 12.08 -2.26
C LEU A 100 7.53 12.05 -2.11
N LEU A 101 8.25 12.74 -3.00
CA LEU A 101 9.71 12.88 -2.94
C LEU A 101 10.18 14.08 -2.13
N HIS A 102 9.26 14.92 -1.62
CA HIS A 102 9.63 16.06 -0.80
C HIS A 102 10.48 15.63 0.41
N PRO A 103 11.54 16.39 0.77
CA PRO A 103 12.34 16.09 1.96
C PRO A 103 11.48 16.05 3.23
N GLY A 104 11.79 15.13 4.14
CA GLY A 104 11.06 14.97 5.40
C GLY A 104 10.60 13.54 5.68
N ARG A 105 9.87 13.40 6.78
CA ARG A 105 9.27 12.14 7.24
C ARG A 105 8.04 11.82 6.40
N TRP A 106 7.75 10.53 6.29
CA TRP A 106 6.44 10.06 5.85
C TRP A 106 5.59 9.77 7.07
N PHE A 107 4.35 10.21 7.01
CA PHE A 107 3.29 9.83 7.93
C PHE A 107 2.31 8.91 7.19
N SER A 108 1.25 8.47 7.87
CA SER A 108 0.25 7.54 7.30
C SER A 108 -0.30 8.00 5.95
N PHE A 109 -0.51 9.30 5.77
CA PHE A 109 -1.07 9.88 4.55
C PHE A 109 -0.21 9.58 3.31
N GLU A 110 1.12 9.71 3.39
CA GLU A 110 2.01 9.44 2.26
C GLU A 110 1.94 7.97 1.82
N TYR A 111 1.89 7.03 2.76
CA TYR A 111 1.75 5.61 2.44
C TYR A 111 0.39 5.31 1.80
N ILE A 112 -0.70 5.87 2.34
CA ILE A 112 -2.05 5.67 1.79
C ILE A 112 -2.15 6.23 0.38
N VAL A 113 -1.70 7.47 0.16
CA VAL A 113 -1.71 8.10 -1.17
C VAL A 113 -0.87 7.28 -2.14
N PHE A 114 0.34 6.86 -1.74
CA PHE A 114 1.20 6.11 -2.64
C PHE A 114 0.63 4.72 -2.97
N ALA A 115 0.05 4.01 -2.00
CA ALA A 115 -0.59 2.72 -2.22
C ALA A 115 -1.71 2.81 -3.26
N ASN A 116 -2.51 3.87 -3.22
CA ASN A 116 -3.67 4.02 -4.10
C ASN A 116 -3.32 4.57 -5.48
N LEU A 117 -2.19 5.29 -5.61
CA LEU A 117 -1.77 5.89 -6.87
C LEU A 117 -0.69 5.08 -7.60
N SER A 118 -0.11 4.05 -6.97
CA SER A 118 0.96 3.27 -7.57
C SER A 118 0.53 2.59 -8.89
N PHE A 119 -0.71 2.12 -8.98
CA PHE A 119 -1.23 1.51 -10.21
C PHE A 119 -1.33 2.49 -11.38
N SER A 120 -1.57 3.76 -11.06
CA SER A 120 -1.78 4.81 -12.05
C SER A 120 -0.51 5.59 -12.41
N MET A 121 0.63 5.22 -11.83
CA MET A 121 1.92 5.85 -12.07
C MET A 121 2.86 4.96 -12.91
N PRO A 122 3.71 5.55 -13.77
CA PRO A 122 4.74 4.81 -14.48
C PRO A 122 5.70 4.06 -13.53
N ALA A 123 6.08 2.82 -13.88
CA ALA A 123 6.98 1.99 -13.06
C ALA A 123 8.31 2.66 -12.66
N LYS A 124 8.88 3.49 -13.54
CA LYS A 124 10.10 4.26 -13.22
C LYS A 124 9.88 5.25 -12.08
N ILE A 125 8.71 5.90 -12.05
CA ILE A 125 8.32 6.82 -10.96
C ILE A 125 8.07 6.02 -9.69
N ASN A 126 7.28 4.94 -9.78
CA ASN A 126 7.04 4.03 -8.66
C ASN A 126 8.33 3.59 -8.00
N LEU A 127 9.28 3.03 -8.75
CA LEU A 127 10.55 2.55 -8.20
C LEU A 127 11.34 3.65 -7.46
N ARG A 128 11.31 4.88 -7.96
CA ARG A 128 11.98 6.02 -7.31
C ARG A 128 11.27 6.41 -6.01
N VAL A 129 9.95 6.46 -6.01
CA VAL A 129 9.14 6.76 -4.80
C VAL A 129 9.27 5.65 -3.77
N SER A 130 9.26 4.37 -4.16
CA SER A 130 9.45 3.23 -3.25
C SER A 130 10.79 3.28 -2.52
N LYS A 131 11.86 3.71 -3.20
CA LYS A 131 13.18 3.93 -2.55
C LYS A 131 13.14 5.03 -1.49
N LYS A 132 12.38 6.11 -1.72
CA LYS A 132 12.17 7.17 -0.73
C LYS A 132 11.29 6.68 0.43
N MET A 133 10.22 5.94 0.14
CA MET A 133 9.33 5.34 1.14
C MET A 133 10.10 4.48 2.13
N VAL A 134 10.91 3.52 1.66
CA VAL A 134 11.67 2.61 2.56
C VAL A 134 12.62 3.40 3.45
N ARG A 135 13.36 4.37 2.89
CA ARG A 135 14.23 5.24 3.69
C ARG A 135 13.44 6.06 4.72
N ALA A 136 12.25 6.55 4.37
CA ALA A 136 11.41 7.32 5.28
C ALA A 136 10.88 6.44 6.42
N TYR A 137 10.48 5.20 6.11
CA TYR A 137 10.06 4.20 7.09
C TYR A 137 11.20 3.83 8.06
N GLU A 138 12.42 3.62 7.57
CA GLU A 138 13.60 3.35 8.41
C GLU A 138 13.95 4.53 9.33
N GLN A 139 13.77 5.77 8.86
CA GLN A 139 14.08 6.99 9.63
C GLN A 139 13.03 7.29 10.71
N PHE A 140 11.77 6.92 10.47
CA PHE A 140 10.67 7.17 11.38
C PHE A 140 9.61 6.09 11.22
N HIS A 141 9.54 5.20 12.21
CA HIS A 141 8.68 4.03 12.21
C HIS A 141 7.71 4.07 13.40
N LEU A 142 6.41 3.91 13.12
CA LEU A 142 5.38 3.58 14.09
C LEU A 142 4.80 2.21 13.76
N PRO A 143 4.43 1.35 14.74
CA PRO A 143 3.87 0.03 14.47
C PRO A 143 2.66 0.05 13.52
N SER A 144 1.84 1.10 13.59
CA SER A 144 0.70 1.33 12.69
C SER A 144 1.08 1.49 11.22
N TYR A 145 2.34 1.74 10.89
CA TYR A 145 2.84 1.90 9.52
C TYR A 145 3.25 0.58 8.86
N ASP A 146 3.35 -0.52 9.62
CA ASP A 146 3.70 -1.84 9.06
C ASP A 146 2.68 -2.28 8.02
N SER A 147 1.40 -2.26 8.39
CA SER A 147 0.31 -2.65 7.49
C SER A 147 0.21 -1.73 6.26
N LEU A 148 0.50 -0.43 6.43
CA LEU A 148 0.52 0.54 5.33
C LEU A 148 1.67 0.25 4.36
N LEU A 149 2.87 -0.03 4.88
CA LEU A 149 4.03 -0.38 4.06
C LEU A 149 3.79 -1.69 3.31
N VAL A 150 3.27 -2.72 4.00
CA VAL A 150 2.91 -4.00 3.36
C VAL A 150 1.91 -3.77 2.24
N ASN A 151 0.86 -2.99 2.48
CA ASN A 151 -0.15 -2.69 1.45
C ASN A 151 0.47 -2.03 0.21
N VAL A 152 1.36 -1.04 0.40
CA VAL A 152 2.09 -0.42 -0.72
C VAL A 152 2.92 -1.45 -1.49
N LEU A 153 3.62 -2.36 -0.79
CA LEU A 153 4.46 -3.37 -1.44
C LEU A 153 3.63 -4.37 -2.27
N TYR A 154 2.46 -4.78 -1.79
CA TYR A 154 1.55 -5.65 -2.54
C TYR A 154 1.02 -4.94 -3.80
N ASN A 155 0.54 -3.70 -3.65
CA ASN A 155 0.04 -2.91 -4.78
C ASN A 155 1.11 -2.65 -5.85
N LEU A 156 2.33 -2.33 -5.41
CA LEU A 156 3.47 -2.21 -6.33
C LEU A 156 3.76 -3.54 -7.03
N SER A 157 3.77 -4.65 -6.29
CA SER A 157 4.03 -5.97 -6.87
C SER A 157 3.04 -6.30 -7.97
N THR A 158 1.74 -6.13 -7.73
CA THR A 158 0.69 -6.33 -8.75
C THR A 158 0.90 -5.40 -9.94
N SER A 159 1.12 -4.10 -9.71
CA SER A 159 1.38 -3.13 -10.78
C SER A 159 2.60 -3.48 -11.65
N PHE A 160 3.66 -4.03 -11.06
CA PHE A 160 4.85 -4.47 -11.80
C PHE A 160 4.61 -5.75 -12.59
N LEU A 161 3.78 -6.66 -12.07
CA LEU A 161 3.43 -7.91 -12.75
C LEU A 161 2.48 -7.66 -13.94
N ASP A 162 1.53 -6.73 -13.81
CA ASP A 162 0.58 -6.36 -14.88
C ASP A 162 1.25 -5.67 -16.08
N GLN A 163 2.43 -5.06 -15.88
CA GLN A 163 3.16 -4.38 -16.96
C GLN A 163 3.91 -5.35 -17.89
N GLU A 164 3.93 -6.65 -17.59
CA GLU A 164 4.53 -7.72 -18.40
C GLU A 164 5.98 -7.45 -18.86
N ASP A 165 6.75 -6.63 -18.14
CA ASP A 165 8.17 -6.35 -18.43
C ASP A 165 9.08 -7.11 -17.45
N PRO A 166 9.72 -8.22 -17.89
CA PRO A 166 10.59 -9.02 -17.04
C PRO A 166 11.77 -8.23 -16.45
N LYS A 167 12.25 -7.17 -17.12
CA LYS A 167 13.34 -6.32 -16.62
C LYS A 167 12.88 -5.45 -15.47
N LEU A 168 11.63 -4.99 -15.49
CA LEU A 168 11.04 -4.21 -14.39
C LEU A 168 10.75 -5.11 -13.18
N SER A 169 10.22 -6.31 -13.40
CA SER A 169 10.02 -7.31 -12.34
C SER A 169 11.34 -7.71 -11.66
N ALA A 170 12.41 -7.92 -12.43
CA ALA A 170 13.74 -8.19 -11.89
C ALA A 170 14.30 -7.00 -11.09
N ARG A 171 14.10 -5.76 -11.55
CA ARG A 171 14.50 -4.55 -10.80
C ARG A 171 13.73 -4.39 -9.50
N PHE A 172 12.43 -4.72 -9.50
CA PHE A 172 11.62 -4.66 -8.30
C PHE A 172 12.00 -5.78 -7.31
N LEU A 173 12.28 -7.00 -7.78
CA LEU A 173 12.85 -8.08 -6.96
C LEU A 173 14.15 -7.67 -6.25
N ASN A 174 15.04 -6.96 -6.95
CA ASN A 174 16.27 -6.43 -6.38
C ASN A 174 16.01 -5.30 -5.37
N PHE A 175 14.92 -4.54 -5.54
CA PHE A 175 14.49 -3.55 -4.56
C PHE A 175 13.93 -4.20 -3.28
N LEU A 176 13.24 -5.34 -3.41
CA LEU A 176 12.75 -6.15 -2.29
C LEU A 176 13.88 -6.88 -1.53
N ASP A 177 15.15 -6.64 -1.85
CA ASP A 177 16.30 -7.15 -1.09
C ASP A 177 16.49 -6.33 0.19
N LEU A 178 15.65 -6.65 1.17
CA LEU A 178 15.41 -5.85 2.36
C LEU A 178 16.36 -6.19 3.50
N ASP A 179 17.64 -6.36 3.16
CA ASP A 179 18.76 -6.49 4.10
C ASP A 179 18.87 -5.31 5.09
N LYS A 180 18.09 -4.24 4.85
CA LYS A 180 18.04 -3.02 5.65
C LYS A 180 16.82 -2.88 6.56
N LEU A 181 15.79 -3.71 6.40
CA LEU A 181 14.69 -3.71 7.36
C LEU A 181 15.14 -4.34 8.68
N ASN A 182 14.86 -3.62 9.77
CA ASN A 182 15.33 -3.99 11.10
C ASN A 182 14.93 -5.45 11.41
N HIS A 183 15.92 -6.25 11.80
CA HIS A 183 15.87 -7.71 11.77
C HIS A 183 14.81 -8.35 12.68
N ASN A 184 14.17 -7.54 13.53
CA ASN A 184 13.19 -7.99 14.52
C ASN A 184 11.74 -8.02 14.00
N ASN A 185 11.45 -7.52 12.78
CA ASN A 185 10.09 -7.54 12.25
C ASN A 185 9.84 -8.80 11.39
N LEU A 186 9.54 -9.93 12.05
CA LEU A 186 9.22 -11.21 11.41
C LEU A 186 8.00 -11.09 10.47
N TYR A 187 7.03 -10.25 10.82
CA TYR A 187 5.84 -9.98 10.02
C TYR A 187 6.19 -9.36 8.66
N MET A 188 7.03 -8.32 8.65
CA MET A 188 7.51 -7.73 7.39
C MET A 188 8.32 -8.73 6.56
N ARG A 189 9.24 -9.46 7.19
CA ARG A 189 10.08 -10.46 6.49
C ARG A 189 9.26 -11.53 5.80
N HIS A 190 8.17 -11.97 6.44
CA HIS A 190 7.23 -12.91 5.85
C HIS A 190 6.65 -12.36 4.54
N HIS A 191 5.99 -11.19 4.58
CA HIS A 191 5.40 -10.57 3.40
C HIS A 191 6.39 -10.34 2.26
N ILE A 192 7.60 -9.89 2.58
CA ILE A 192 8.65 -9.65 1.58
C ILE A 192 9.13 -10.95 0.94
N THR A 193 9.35 -11.98 1.76
CA THR A 193 9.77 -13.29 1.28
C THR A 193 8.70 -13.90 0.38
N PHE A 194 7.44 -13.79 0.79
CA PHE A 194 6.29 -14.21 0.01
C PHE A 194 6.25 -13.51 -1.36
N LEU A 195 6.30 -12.17 -1.39
CA LEU A 195 6.29 -11.40 -2.64
C LEU A 195 7.45 -11.81 -3.57
N LYS A 196 8.67 -11.98 -3.04
CA LYS A 196 9.83 -12.44 -3.82
C LYS A 196 9.60 -13.81 -4.45
N LEU A 197 9.05 -14.76 -3.68
CA LEU A 197 8.80 -16.13 -4.16
C LEU A 197 7.70 -16.15 -5.23
N VAL A 198 6.62 -15.39 -5.06
CA VAL A 198 5.53 -15.32 -6.05
C VAL A 198 5.97 -14.62 -7.33
N ILE A 199 6.66 -13.48 -7.25
CA ILE A 199 7.15 -12.77 -8.44
C ILE A 199 8.17 -13.65 -9.21
N ARG A 200 9.04 -14.39 -8.52
CA ARG A 200 9.94 -15.37 -9.16
C ARG A 200 9.18 -16.51 -9.82
N PHE A 201 8.14 -17.02 -9.18
CA PHE A 201 7.30 -18.06 -9.76
C PHE A 201 6.64 -17.58 -11.05
N GLN A 202 6.07 -16.37 -11.06
CA GLN A 202 5.40 -15.82 -12.24
C GLN A 202 6.38 -15.49 -13.39
N THR A 203 7.58 -15.03 -13.05
CA THR A 203 8.62 -14.70 -14.06
C THR A 203 9.37 -15.92 -14.59
N ASN A 204 9.45 -17.01 -13.81
CA ASN A 204 10.04 -18.28 -14.23
C ASN A 204 9.34 -19.48 -13.58
N PRO A 205 8.17 -19.92 -14.12
CA PRO A 205 7.39 -21.01 -13.53
C PRO A 205 8.08 -22.38 -13.55
N LEU A 206 9.11 -22.54 -14.40
CA LEU A 206 9.87 -23.79 -14.54
C LEU A 206 10.99 -23.93 -13.48
N ASP A 207 11.23 -22.90 -12.66
CA ASP A 207 12.16 -22.97 -11.53
C ASP A 207 11.58 -23.83 -10.40
N LYS A 208 11.82 -25.15 -10.51
CA LYS A 208 11.40 -26.14 -9.51
C LYS A 208 11.90 -25.82 -8.10
N ALA A 209 13.07 -25.18 -7.97
CA ALA A 209 13.61 -24.82 -6.66
C ALA A 209 12.83 -23.66 -6.03
N ASN A 210 12.38 -22.69 -6.83
CA ASN A 210 11.49 -21.62 -6.35
C ASN A 210 10.09 -22.15 -6.03
N VAL A 211 9.53 -23.04 -6.86
CA VAL A 211 8.24 -23.69 -6.60
C VAL A 211 8.25 -24.41 -5.25
N GLU A 212 9.28 -25.23 -4.99
CA GLU A 212 9.39 -25.95 -3.72
C GLU A 212 9.54 -24.99 -2.53
N LYS A 213 10.34 -23.93 -2.66
CA LYS A 213 10.47 -22.90 -1.62
C LYS A 213 9.14 -22.20 -1.33
N LEU A 214 8.38 -21.85 -2.36
CA LEU A 214 7.08 -21.22 -2.21
C LEU A 214 6.07 -22.16 -1.55
N LYS A 215 6.07 -23.44 -1.93
CA LYS A 215 5.25 -24.47 -1.28
C LYS A 215 5.58 -24.59 0.21
N VAL A 216 6.85 -24.82 0.56
CA VAL A 216 7.29 -24.94 1.95
C VAL A 216 6.95 -23.69 2.76
N PHE A 217 7.14 -22.50 2.17
CA PHE A 217 6.79 -21.24 2.81
C PHE A 217 5.29 -21.13 3.11
N LEU A 218 4.42 -21.50 2.16
CA LEU A 218 2.98 -21.49 2.33
C LEU A 218 2.52 -22.53 3.37
N GLU A 219 3.09 -23.73 3.35
CA GLU A 219 2.79 -24.77 4.35
C GLU A 219 3.21 -24.35 5.76
N ALA A 220 4.40 -23.76 5.91
CA ALA A 220 4.86 -23.21 7.18
C ALA A 220 3.95 -22.07 7.66
N THR A 221 3.54 -21.18 6.75
CA THR A 221 2.58 -20.10 7.07
C THR A 221 1.26 -20.70 7.58
N ARG A 222 0.73 -21.72 6.91
CA ARG A 222 -0.51 -22.41 7.33
C ARG A 222 -0.43 -22.99 8.73
N LEU A 223 0.74 -23.51 9.13
CA LEU A 223 0.96 -24.08 10.46
C LEU A 223 1.00 -23.02 11.57
N ILE A 224 1.48 -21.80 11.25
CA ILE A 224 1.72 -20.74 12.23
C ILE A 224 0.53 -19.77 12.31
N ASP A 225 -0.06 -19.43 11.17
CA ASP A 225 -1.15 -18.46 11.05
C ASP A 225 -2.04 -18.80 9.84
N GLU A 226 -3.17 -19.47 10.12
CA GLU A 226 -4.14 -19.86 9.10
C GLU A 226 -4.78 -18.66 8.39
N THR A 227 -4.92 -17.53 9.08
CA THR A 227 -5.54 -16.32 8.50
C THR A 227 -4.58 -15.66 7.51
N LEU A 228 -3.29 -15.56 7.87
CA LEU A 228 -2.26 -15.07 6.97
C LEU A 228 -2.06 -16.00 5.77
N PHE A 229 -2.17 -17.32 5.97
CA PHE A 229 -2.15 -18.28 4.88
C PHE A 229 -3.30 -18.03 3.89
N LYS A 230 -4.55 -17.89 4.36
CA LYS A 230 -5.70 -17.59 3.50
C LYS A 230 -5.49 -16.32 2.68
N LYS A 231 -5.05 -15.23 3.32
CA LYS A 231 -4.72 -13.97 2.62
C LYS A 231 -3.66 -14.14 1.53
N ASN A 232 -2.64 -14.96 1.77
CA ASN A 232 -1.62 -15.25 0.76
C ASN A 232 -2.19 -16.04 -0.42
N ILE A 233 -3.10 -16.99 -0.17
CA ILE A 233 -3.80 -17.73 -1.22
C ILE A 233 -4.71 -16.80 -2.02
N ASP A 234 -5.55 -16.00 -1.35
CA ASP A 234 -6.46 -15.05 -2.00
C ASP A 234 -5.70 -14.09 -2.94
N TRP A 235 -4.51 -13.63 -2.53
CA TRP A 235 -3.67 -12.78 -3.37
C TRP A 235 -2.99 -13.54 -4.52
N ILE A 236 -2.60 -14.80 -4.36
CA ILE A 236 -2.12 -15.63 -5.48
C ILE A 236 -3.24 -15.80 -6.52
N GLU A 237 -4.46 -16.05 -6.08
CA GLU A 237 -5.62 -16.22 -6.95
C GLU A 237 -5.98 -14.92 -7.69
N SER A 238 -5.85 -13.75 -7.03
CA SER A 238 -6.09 -12.47 -7.69
C SER A 238 -5.11 -12.18 -8.84
N LEU A 239 -3.91 -12.77 -8.79
CA LEU A 239 -2.93 -12.78 -9.89
C LEU A 239 -3.23 -13.82 -10.98
N LYS A 240 -4.39 -14.49 -10.93
CA LYS A 240 -4.80 -15.57 -11.85
C LYS A 240 -3.88 -16.79 -11.82
N ILE A 241 -3.17 -17.01 -10.72
CA ILE A 241 -2.33 -18.19 -10.50
C ILE A 241 -3.18 -19.24 -9.77
N ASN A 242 -3.24 -20.46 -10.30
CA ASN A 242 -3.90 -21.56 -9.60
C ASN A 242 -2.99 -22.08 -8.46
N PRO A 243 -3.39 -21.94 -7.17
CA PRO A 243 -2.55 -22.36 -6.04
C PRO A 243 -2.22 -23.85 -6.03
N VAL A 244 -3.03 -24.68 -6.69
CA VAL A 244 -2.82 -26.12 -6.83
C VAL A 244 -1.49 -26.43 -7.51
N ILE A 245 -1.08 -25.62 -8.48
CA ILE A 245 0.20 -25.77 -9.20
C ILE A 245 1.40 -25.68 -8.24
N ILE A 246 1.26 -24.87 -7.19
CA ILE A 246 2.29 -24.65 -6.18
C ILE A 246 2.22 -25.72 -5.08
N LEU A 247 1.01 -26.03 -4.60
CA LEU A 247 0.80 -26.90 -3.44
C LEU A 247 0.84 -28.41 -3.80
N GLY A 248 0.67 -28.77 -5.07
CA GLY A 248 0.81 -30.14 -5.57
C GLY A 248 -0.27 -31.09 -5.04
N LYS A 249 -1.54 -30.68 -5.07
CA LYS A 249 -2.69 -31.54 -4.76
C LYS A 249 -3.44 -31.96 -6.02
#